data_AF-A0A9E4FDE0-F1
#
_entry.id   AF-A0A9E4FDE0-F1
#
_cell.length_a   1.000
_cell.length_b   1.000
_cell.length_c   1.000
_cell.angle_alpha   90.00
_cell.angle_beta   90.00
_cell.angle_gamma   90.00
#
_symmetry.space_group_name_H-M   'P 1'
#
loop_
_entity.id
_entity.type
_entity.pdbx_description
1 polymer ?
#
loop_
_entity_poly.entity_id
_entity_poly.type
_entity_poly.pdbx_seq_one_letter_code
_entity_poly.pdbx_strand_id
1 'polypeptide(L)'
;DNGANVNALNGDGGTALNAAAFLGRAAVAKVLIDGGIDTSIRNWEGQSAADLAVFDLDATEYIAITQVRPAVAGLLHLEVDRDTVESGRAKIIAMLGGGSSGEGSGGG
;
A
#
# COMPACT_ATOMS: atom_id res chain seq x y z
N ASP A 1 22.03 -1.44 14.07
CA ASP A 1 21.73 -0.91 12.73
C ASP A 1 22.45 -1.74 11.67
N ASN A 2 21.72 -2.56 10.92
CA ASN A 2 22.29 -3.59 10.03
C ASN A 2 22.42 -3.16 8.55
N GLY A 3 22.52 -1.86 8.24
CA GLY A 3 22.78 -1.40 6.86
C GLY A 3 21.74 -1.84 5.81
N ALA A 4 20.54 -2.25 6.23
CA ALA A 4 19.47 -2.61 5.31
C ALA A 4 19.03 -1.34 4.56
N ASN A 5 19.09 -1.39 3.22
CA ASN A 5 18.61 -0.30 2.39
C ASN A 5 17.09 -0.20 2.55
N VAL A 6 16.62 0.85 3.23
CA VAL A 6 15.19 1.11 3.46
C VAL A 6 14.39 1.25 2.15
N ASN A 7 15.06 1.66 1.07
CA ASN A 7 14.50 1.83 -0.27
C ASN A 7 14.72 0.60 -1.17
N ALA A 8 15.05 -0.57 -0.61
CA ALA A 8 15.20 -1.79 -1.39
C ALA A 8 13.90 -2.12 -2.15
N LEU A 9 14.06 -2.47 -3.42
CA LEU A 9 12.95 -2.84 -4.29
C LEU A 9 12.71 -4.36 -4.23
N ASN A 10 11.45 -4.76 -4.22
CA ASN A 10 11.02 -6.13 -4.34
C ASN A 10 10.94 -6.56 -5.83
N GLY A 11 10.43 -7.76 -6.08
CA GLY A 11 10.29 -8.32 -7.42
C GLY A 11 9.34 -7.58 -8.36
N ASP A 12 8.53 -6.65 -7.86
CA ASP A 12 7.58 -5.83 -8.65
C ASP A 12 8.07 -4.38 -8.79
N GLY A 13 9.29 -4.09 -8.34
CA GLY A 13 9.85 -2.74 -8.31
C GLY A 13 9.32 -1.85 -7.19
N GLY A 14 8.50 -2.38 -6.27
CA GLY A 14 7.97 -1.65 -5.12
C GLY A 14 8.85 -1.77 -3.87
N THR A 15 8.64 -0.91 -2.89
CA THR A 15 9.34 -0.92 -1.60
C THR A 15 8.56 -1.67 -0.51
N ALA A 16 9.17 -1.79 0.67
CA ALA A 16 8.45 -2.24 1.87
C ALA A 16 7.23 -1.35 2.20
N LEU A 17 7.26 -0.06 1.84
CA LEU A 17 6.13 0.84 2.06
C LEU A 17 4.97 0.55 1.09
N ASN A 18 5.25 0.16 -0.16
CA ASN A 18 4.20 -0.27 -1.11
C ASN A 18 3.44 -1.49 -0.56
N ALA A 19 4.15 -2.47 -0.01
CA ALA A 19 3.53 -3.64 0.62
C ALA A 19 2.73 -3.28 1.89
N ALA A 20 3.29 -2.42 2.75
CA ALA A 20 2.61 -1.96 3.96
C ALA A 20 1.34 -1.15 3.64
N ALA A 21 1.37 -0.33 2.60
CA ALA A 21 0.23 0.40 2.07
C ALA A 21 -0.87 -0.55 1.57
N PHE A 22 -0.52 -1.49 0.69
CA PHE A 22 -1.48 -2.45 0.15
C PHE A 22 -2.20 -3.25 1.26
N LEU A 23 -1.44 -3.71 2.26
CA LEU A 23 -1.94 -4.52 3.38
C LEU A 23 -2.51 -3.70 4.56
N GLY A 24 -2.55 -2.37 4.49
CA GLY A 24 -3.04 -1.52 5.58
C GLY A 24 -2.21 -1.61 6.87
N ARG A 25 -0.91 -1.94 6.80
CA ARG A 25 -0.04 -2.09 7.99
C ARG A 25 0.48 -0.74 8.46
N ALA A 26 -0.40 0.11 9.00
CA ALA A 26 -0.08 1.49 9.39
C ALA A 26 1.10 1.61 10.37
N ALA A 27 1.22 0.70 11.35
CA ALA A 27 2.34 0.71 12.28
C ALA A 27 3.69 0.46 11.58
N VAL A 28 3.72 -0.46 10.61
CA VAL A 28 4.92 -0.74 9.81
C VAL A 28 5.24 0.45 8.91
N ALA A 29 4.23 1.00 8.23
CA ALA A 29 4.39 2.19 7.40
C ALA A 29 4.95 3.36 8.20
N LYS A 30 4.47 3.58 9.43
CA LYS A 30 5.00 4.61 10.33
C LYS A 30 6.49 4.42 10.60
N VAL A 31 6.91 3.20 10.96
CA VAL A 31 8.34 2.90 11.22
C VAL A 31 9.20 3.14 9.98
N LEU A 32 8.71 2.78 8.80
CA LEU A 32 9.43 3.01 7.53
C LEU A 32 9.55 4.51 7.20
N ILE A 33 8.46 5.27 7.38
CA ILE A 33 8.42 6.73 7.17
C ILE A 33 9.35 7.43 8.16
N ASP A 34 9.26 7.11 9.45
CA ASP A 34 10.15 7.65 10.49
C ASP A 34 11.61 7.27 10.22
N GLY A 35 11.86 6.15 9.54
CA GLY A 35 13.16 5.67 9.09
C GLY A 35 13.69 6.33 7.81
N GLY A 36 12.98 7.31 7.23
CA GLY A 36 13.43 8.06 6.07
C GLY A 36 13.30 7.33 4.73
N ILE A 37 12.35 6.41 4.62
CA ILE A 37 12.03 5.78 3.32
C ILE A 37 11.59 6.84 2.30
N ASP A 38 12.00 6.67 1.05
CA ASP A 38 11.53 7.51 -0.06
C ASP A 38 10.11 7.09 -0.44
N THR A 39 9.14 7.91 -0.05
CA THR A 39 7.71 7.68 -0.28
C THR A 39 7.28 7.91 -1.73
N SER A 40 8.17 8.47 -2.57
CA SER A 40 7.89 8.77 -3.98
C SER A 40 8.16 7.60 -4.92
N ILE A 41 8.81 6.54 -4.44
CA ILE A 41 9.14 5.36 -5.25
C ILE A 41 7.86 4.71 -5.77
N ARG A 42 7.88 4.45 -7.07
CA ARG A 42 6.81 3.79 -7.82
C ARG A 42 7.26 2.38 -8.24
N ASN A 43 6.34 1.42 -8.13
CA ASN A 43 6.55 0.08 -8.67
C ASN A 43 6.62 0.11 -10.21
N TRP A 44 6.83 -1.04 -10.85
CA TRP A 44 6.89 -1.10 -12.32
C TRP A 44 5.58 -0.75 -13.02
N GLU A 45 4.45 -0.84 -12.32
CA GLU A 45 3.13 -0.37 -12.76
C GLU A 45 2.95 1.15 -12.58
N GLY A 46 3.99 1.85 -12.12
CA GLY A 46 3.94 3.30 -11.89
C GLY A 46 3.18 3.71 -10.64
N GLN A 47 2.90 2.80 -9.70
CA GLN A 47 2.12 3.05 -8.49
C GLN A 47 3.02 3.34 -7.28
N SER A 48 2.76 4.44 -6.59
CA SER A 48 3.36 4.77 -5.30
C SER A 48 2.67 4.03 -4.15
N ALA A 49 3.23 4.12 -2.94
CA ALA A 49 2.55 3.60 -1.75
C ALA A 49 1.20 4.27 -1.49
N ALA A 50 1.06 5.56 -1.78
CA ALA A 50 -0.22 6.25 -1.66
C ALA A 50 -1.24 5.67 -2.64
N ASP A 51 -0.86 5.47 -3.91
CA ASP A 51 -1.72 4.90 -4.96
C ASP A 51 -2.25 3.51 -4.57
N LEU A 52 -1.40 2.68 -3.96
CA LEU A 52 -1.77 1.35 -3.46
C LEU A 52 -2.64 1.40 -2.19
N ALA A 53 -2.59 2.48 -1.41
CA ALA A 53 -3.42 2.67 -0.23
C ALA A 53 -4.83 3.20 -0.58
N VAL A 54 -4.96 3.97 -1.67
CA VAL A 54 -6.28 4.43 -2.17
C VAL A 54 -6.93 3.48 -3.16
N PHE A 55 -6.23 2.43 -3.60
CA PHE A 55 -6.78 1.47 -4.57
C PHE A 55 -8.09 0.90 -4.05
N ASP A 56 -9.18 1.38 -4.64
CA ASP A 56 -10.53 1.00 -4.29
C ASP A 56 -10.70 -0.48 -4.64
N LEU A 57 -10.90 -1.31 -3.62
CA LEU A 57 -11.06 -2.74 -3.78
C LEU A 57 -12.34 -3.11 -4.54
N ASP A 58 -13.22 -2.14 -4.81
CA ASP A 58 -14.46 -2.36 -5.56
C ASP A 58 -14.28 -2.22 -7.09
N ALA A 59 -13.23 -1.53 -7.56
CA ALA A 59 -13.05 -1.24 -8.99
C ALA A 59 -12.35 -2.35 -9.78
N THR A 60 -11.94 -3.45 -9.15
CA THR A 60 -11.25 -4.51 -9.89
C THR A 60 -11.45 -5.87 -9.24
N GLU A 61 -11.99 -6.78 -10.04
CA GLU A 61 -11.97 -8.25 -9.98
C GLU A 61 -10.55 -8.86 -9.77
N TYR A 62 -9.57 -8.05 -9.38
CA TYR A 62 -8.13 -8.28 -9.46
C TYR A 62 -7.42 -8.34 -8.10
N ILE A 63 -8.11 -8.13 -6.97
CA ILE A 63 -7.54 -8.51 -5.66
C ILE A 63 -7.70 -10.01 -5.44
N ALA A 64 -6.91 -10.75 -6.22
CA ALA A 64 -6.48 -12.11 -5.98
C ALA A 64 -5.80 -12.30 -4.60
N ILE A 65 -5.61 -11.23 -3.82
CA ILE A 65 -4.95 -11.25 -2.51
C ILE A 65 -5.98 -11.44 -1.36
N THR A 66 -7.29 -11.38 -1.66
CA THR A 66 -8.39 -11.86 -0.79
C THR A 66 -9.27 -12.92 -1.46
N GLN A 67 -9.11 -13.15 -2.78
CA GLN A 67 -9.82 -14.16 -3.57
C GLN A 67 -9.07 -15.51 -3.66
N VAL A 68 -8.12 -15.81 -2.78
CA VAL A 68 -7.90 -17.24 -2.52
C VAL A 68 -9.22 -17.72 -1.91
N ARG A 69 -9.91 -18.64 -2.62
CA ARG A 69 -11.25 -19.17 -2.29
C ARG A 69 -11.56 -19.05 -0.79
N PRO A 70 -12.80 -18.74 -0.36
CA PRO A 70 -13.22 -18.87 1.05
C PRO A 70 -12.75 -20.19 1.71
N ALA A 71 -12.52 -21.23 0.90
CA ALA A 71 -11.90 -22.49 1.27
C ALA A 71 -10.46 -22.41 1.83
N VAL A 72 -9.61 -21.44 1.47
CA VAL A 72 -8.20 -21.35 1.95
C VAL A 72 -8.07 -20.41 3.15
N ALA A 73 -8.84 -19.32 3.19
CA ALA A 73 -9.00 -18.51 4.40
C ALA A 73 -9.63 -19.35 5.54
N GLY A 74 -10.65 -20.16 5.22
CA GLY A 74 -11.22 -21.13 6.16
C GLY A 74 -10.29 -22.29 6.53
N LEU A 75 -9.32 -22.65 5.67
CA LEU A 75 -8.35 -23.72 5.94
C LEU A 75 -7.16 -23.24 6.78
N LEU A 76 -6.82 -21.94 6.75
CA LEU A 76 -5.67 -21.35 7.43
C LEU A 76 -6.00 -20.43 8.61
N HIS A 77 -7.27 -20.12 8.88
CA HIS A 77 -7.69 -19.18 9.95
C HIS A 77 -6.91 -17.84 9.91
N LEU A 78 -6.47 -17.41 8.72
CA LEU A 78 -5.88 -16.09 8.53
C LEU A 78 -7.02 -15.14 8.18
N GLU A 79 -7.77 -14.73 9.21
CA GLU A 79 -8.79 -13.68 9.07
C GLU A 79 -8.07 -12.37 8.78
N VAL A 80 -7.94 -12.01 7.50
CA VAL A 80 -7.57 -10.66 7.10
C VAL A 80 -8.83 -9.82 7.27
N ASP A 81 -8.96 -9.19 8.43
CA ASP A 81 -10.04 -8.27 8.73
C ASP A 81 -10.00 -7.07 7.77
N ARG A 82 -10.99 -7.00 6.87
CA ARG A 82 -11.14 -5.95 5.86
C ARG A 82 -11.20 -4.57 6.51
N ASP A 83 -11.91 -4.43 7.63
CA ASP A 83 -12.08 -3.15 8.32
C ASP A 83 -10.75 -2.67 8.90
N THR A 84 -9.96 -3.60 9.44
CA THR A 84 -8.60 -3.31 9.93
C THR A 84 -7.67 -2.88 8.79
N VAL A 85 -7.74 -3.54 7.63
CA VAL A 85 -6.93 -3.18 6.47
C VAL A 85 -7.33 -1.79 5.94
N GLU A 86 -8.63 -1.52 5.81
CA GLU A 86 -9.14 -0.23 5.33
C GLU A 86 -8.79 0.91 6.29
N SER A 87 -8.99 0.72 7.59
CA SER A 87 -8.56 1.68 8.62
C SER A 87 -7.05 1.94 8.57
N GLY A 88 -6.28 0.89 8.34
CA GLY A 88 -4.84 0.96 8.16
C GLY A 88 -4.42 1.78 6.95
N ARG A 89 -5.05 1.54 5.79
CA ARG A 89 -4.81 2.30 4.56
C ARG A 89 -5.13 3.78 4.71
N ALA A 90 -6.27 4.10 5.32
CA ALA A 90 -6.67 5.48 5.62
C ALA A 90 -5.60 6.21 6.46
N LYS A 91 -5.04 5.54 7.47
CA LYS A 91 -3.95 6.11 8.29
C LYS A 91 -2.67 6.31 7.47
N ILE A 92 -2.34 5.40 6.57
CA ILE A 92 -1.16 5.52 5.71
C ILE A 92 -1.30 6.72 4.76
N ILE A 93 -2.45 6.91 4.14
CA ILE A 93 -2.75 8.08 3.30
C ILE A 93 -2.57 9.37 4.11
N ALA A 94 -3.09 9.40 5.34
CA ALA A 94 -2.92 10.56 6.22
C ALA A 94 -1.44 10.83 6.55
N MET A 95 -0.63 9.80 6.79
CA MET A 95 0.81 9.93 7.06
C MET A 95 1.61 10.42 5.85
N LEU A 96 1.19 10.05 4.63
CA LEU A 96 1.86 10.44 3.39
C LEU A 96 1.49 11.86 2.93
N GLY A 97 0.55 12.53 3.60
CA GLY A 97 -0.03 13.79 3.17
C GLY A 97 -1.02 13.54 2.04
N GLY A 98 -2.32 13.59 2.36
CA GLY A 98 -3.42 13.23 1.45
C GLY A 98 -3.21 13.76 0.03
N GLY A 99 -3.39 12.88 -0.95
CA GLY A 99 -3.25 13.21 -2.36
C GLY A 99 -4.10 14.42 -2.73
N SER A 100 -3.43 15.51 -3.11
CA SER A 100 -3.99 16.53 -3.99
C SER A 100 -2.88 17.02 -4.91
N SER A 101 -2.60 16.23 -5.94
CA SER A 101 -1.91 16.69 -7.13
C SER A 101 -2.53 15.99 -8.33
N GLY A 102 -3.50 16.65 -8.99
CA GLY A 102 -3.99 16.15 -10.28
C GLY A 102 -5.36 16.63 -10.79
N GLU A 103 -5.66 17.92 -10.78
CA GLU A 103 -6.56 18.48 -11.82
C GLU A 103 -5.88 19.71 -12.44
N GLY A 104 -5.17 19.45 -13.54
CA GLY A 104 -4.81 20.44 -14.54
C GLY A 104 -5.53 20.13 -15.84
N SER A 105 -6.49 20.96 -16.22
CA SER A 105 -7.05 21.10 -17.57
C SER A 105 -7.84 22.42 -17.55
N GLY A 106 -7.63 23.42 -18.39
CA GLY A 106 -6.71 23.62 -19.51
C GLY A 106 -6.74 25.11 -19.87
N GLY A 107 -5.70 25.56 -20.57
CA GLY A 107 -5.67 26.88 -21.19
C GLY A 107 -6.60 26.97 -22.40
N GLY A 108 -7.04 28.19 -22.70
CA GLY A 108 -7.85 28.55 -23.86
C GLY A 108 -8.68 29.79 -23.59
#